data_AF-A0A942G468-F1
#
_entry.id   AF-A0A942G468-F1
#
_cell.length_a   1.000
_cell.length_b   1.000
_cell.length_c   1.000
_cell.angle_alpha   90.00
_cell.angle_beta   90.00
_cell.angle_gamma   90.00
#
_symmetry.space_group_name_H-M   'P 1'
#
loop_
_entity.id
_entity.type
_entity.pdbx_description
1 polymer ?
#
loop_
_entity_poly.entity_id
_entity_poly.type
_entity_poly.pdbx_seq_one_letter_code
_entity_poly.pdbx_strand_id
1 'polypeptide(L)'
;MQPLILALLIGLLCGRLLKGSSLIKLIPAVVLVSVALLLLIMGAKIGGNPEVISSLPRLGGKALTFAILSIAGGILLTLPLQRRNNT
;
A
#
# COMPACT_ATOMS: atom_id res chain seq x y z
N MET A 1 -1.86 -7.45 17.36
CA MET A 1 -1.99 -5.97 17.25
C MET A 1 -0.79 -5.20 17.82
N GLN A 2 -0.11 -5.73 18.86
CA GLN A 2 1.10 -5.13 19.42
C GLN A 2 2.31 -4.94 18.45
N PRO A 3 2.62 -5.85 17.49
CA PRO A 3 3.88 -5.75 16.75
C PRO A 3 3.94 -4.59 15.74
N LEU A 4 2.80 -4.16 15.20
CA LEU A 4 2.73 -3.03 14.27
C LEU A 4 3.13 -1.71 14.94
N ILE A 5 2.70 -1.51 16.19
CA ILE A 5 3.00 -0.29 16.96
C ILE A 5 4.50 -0.25 17.29
N LEU A 6 5.08 -1.38 17.73
CA LEU A 6 6.52 -1.45 17.97
C LEU A 6 7.33 -1.24 16.68
N ALA A 7 6.90 -1.84 15.56
CA ALA A 7 7.56 -1.65 14.27
C ALA A 7 7.53 -0.19 13.82
N LEU A 8 6.41 0.52 14.04
CA LEU A 8 6.29 1.95 13.74
C LEU A 8 7.24 2.78 14.61
N LEU A 9 7.31 2.51 15.92
CA LEU A 9 8.21 3.22 16.84
C LEU A 9 9.67 2.99 16.47
N ILE A 10 10.05 1.75 16.19
CA ILE A 10 11.42 1.41 15.77
C ILE A 10 11.74 2.08 14.43
N GLY A 11 10.82 2.04 13.46
CA GLY A 11 10.99 2.72 12.18
C GLY A 11 11.17 4.23 12.32
N LEU A 12 10.43 4.88 13.22
CA LEU A 12 10.56 6.31 13.51
C LEU A 12 11.92 6.65 14.15
N LEU A 13 12.36 5.86 15.14
CA LEU A 13 13.67 6.04 15.78
C LEU A 13 14.79 5.81 14.76
N CYS A 14 14.72 4.72 14.01
CA CYS A 14 15.71 4.37 12.99
C CYS A 14 15.78 5.43 11.87
N GLY A 15 14.64 5.94 11.41
CA GLY A 15 14.57 7.01 10.43
C GLY A 15 15.15 8.34 10.93
N ARG A 16 15.06 8.62 12.24
CA ARG A 16 15.73 9.79 12.86
C ARG A 16 17.23 9.60 13.00
N LEU A 17 17.71 8.41 13.35
CA LEU A 17 19.15 8.11 13.46
C LEU A 17 19.86 8.14 12.10
N LEU A 18 19.17 7.75 11.03
CA LEU A 18 19.74 7.74 9.68
C LEU A 18 19.73 9.10 8.98
N LYS A 19 19.13 10.12 9.61
CA LYS A 19 18.95 11.46 9.06
C LYS A 19 20.32 12.15 8.86
N GLY A 20 20.80 12.16 7.61
CA GLY A 20 22.07 12.79 7.22
C GLY A 20 23.04 11.89 6.46
N SER A 21 22.77 10.58 6.40
CA SER A 21 23.61 9.64 5.64
C SER A 21 23.20 9.58 4.16
N SER A 22 24.19 9.43 3.25
CA SER A 22 23.95 9.14 1.82
C SER A 22 23.15 7.85 1.61
N LEU A 23 23.05 6.98 2.62
CA LEU A 23 22.20 5.77 2.61
C LEU A 23 20.72 6.09 2.39
N ILE A 24 20.26 7.30 2.72
CA ILE A 24 18.87 7.73 2.47
C ILE A 24 18.53 7.64 0.97
N LYS A 25 19.51 7.85 0.09
CA LYS A 25 19.31 7.77 -1.37
C LYS A 25 19.04 6.35 -1.87
N LEU A 26 19.44 5.31 -1.11
CA LEU A 26 19.15 3.91 -1.44
C LEU A 26 17.79 3.45 -0.92
N ILE A 27 17.21 4.13 0.07
CA ILE A 27 15.91 3.75 0.65
C ILE A 27 14.80 3.63 -0.42
N PRO A 28 14.64 4.57 -1.37
CA PRO A 28 13.63 4.46 -2.42
C PRO A 28 13.80 3.21 -3.27
N ALA A 29 15.04 2.89 -3.66
CA ALA A 29 15.35 1.69 -4.45
C ALA A 29 15.09 0.42 -3.65
N VAL A 30 15.49 0.37 -2.39
CA VAL A 30 15.24 -0.78 -1.50
C VAL A 30 13.75 -1.00 -1.28
N VAL A 31 12.96 0.06 -1.06
CA VAL A 31 11.51 -0.04 -0.93
C VAL A 31 10.88 -0.57 -2.21
N LEU A 32 11.28 -0.05 -3.38
CA LEU A 32 10.77 -0.52 -4.67
C LEU A 32 11.08 -2.00 -4.88
N VAL A 33 12.32 -2.42 -4.66
CA VAL A 33 12.73 -3.83 -4.76
C VAL A 33 11.97 -4.70 -3.78
N SER A 34 11.77 -4.23 -2.55
CA SER A 34 11.03 -4.97 -1.51
C SER A 34 9.56 -5.13 -1.89
N VAL A 35 8.90 -4.06 -2.34
CA VAL A 35 7.50 -4.10 -2.80
C VAL A 35 7.37 -4.99 -4.03
N ALA A 36 8.29 -4.88 -4.99
CA ALA A 36 8.31 -5.74 -6.16
C ALA A 36 8.45 -7.22 -5.77
N LEU A 37 9.37 -7.53 -4.85
CA LEU A 37 9.58 -8.89 -4.35
C LEU A 37 8.37 -9.41 -3.56
N LEU A 38 7.77 -8.58 -2.72
CA LEU A 38 6.54 -8.91 -1.98
C LEU A 38 5.40 -9.21 -2.94
N LEU A 39 5.19 -8.37 -3.95
CA LEU A 39 4.17 -8.57 -4.98
C LEU A 39 4.44 -9.84 -5.79
N LEU A 40 5.70 -10.13 -6.13
CA LEU A 40 6.08 -11.35 -6.83
C LEU A 40 5.76 -12.60 -6.00
N ILE A 41 6.18 -12.62 -4.73
CA ILE A 41 5.91 -13.73 -3.82
C ILE A 41 4.40 -13.91 -3.63
N MET A 42 3.67 -12.82 -3.43
CA MET A 42 2.23 -12.85 -3.25
C MET A 42 1.52 -13.37 -4.50
N GLY A 43 1.92 -12.90 -5.68
CA GLY A 43 1.43 -13.39 -6.97
C GLY A 43 1.70 -14.88 -7.18
N ALA A 44 2.93 -15.34 -6.88
CA ALA A 44 3.28 -16.76 -6.98
C ALA A 44 2.45 -17.64 -6.02
N LYS A 45 2.26 -17.19 -4.77
CA LYS A 45 1.45 -17.93 -3.78
C LYS A 45 -0.04 -18.01 -4.16
N ILE A 46 -0.59 -16.95 -4.74
CA ILE A 46 -1.98 -16.91 -5.19
C ILE A 46 -2.17 -17.71 -6.48
N GLY A 47 -1.26 -17.57 -7.44
CA GLY A 47 -1.33 -18.28 -8.73
C GLY A 47 -1.08 -19.79 -8.62
N GLY A 48 -0.42 -20.26 -7.57
CA GLY A 48 -0.26 -21.70 -7.31
C GLY A 48 -1.41 -22.33 -6.52
N ASN A 49 -2.37 -21.53 -6.00
CA ASN A 49 -3.45 -22.03 -5.17
C ASN A 49 -4.77 -22.15 -5.98
N PRO A 50 -5.23 -23.38 -6.30
CA PRO A 50 -6.42 -23.58 -7.13
C PRO A 50 -7.72 -23.08 -6.48
N GLU A 51 -7.78 -23.06 -5.14
CA GLU A 51 -8.92 -22.53 -4.39
C GLU A 51 -9.06 -21.00 -4.58
N VAL A 52 -7.92 -20.31 -4.64
CA VAL A 52 -7.89 -18.86 -4.87
C VAL A 52 -8.15 -18.54 -6.35
N ILE A 53 -7.65 -19.34 -7.29
CA ILE A 53 -7.92 -19.18 -8.73
C ILE A 53 -9.39 -19.40 -9.08
N SER A 54 -10.03 -20.40 -8.49
CA SER A 54 -11.47 -20.62 -8.69
C SER A 54 -12.33 -19.50 -8.08
N SER A 55 -11.85 -18.88 -6.99
CA SER A 55 -12.52 -17.77 -6.32
C SER A 55 -12.16 -16.39 -6.89
N LEU A 56 -11.13 -16.29 -7.74
CA LEU A 56 -10.60 -15.05 -8.32
C LEU A 56 -11.65 -14.24 -9.09
N PRO A 57 -12.58 -14.83 -9.89
CA PRO A 57 -13.64 -14.06 -10.55
C PRO A 57 -14.55 -13.35 -9.54
N ARG A 58 -14.89 -14.02 -8.43
CA ARG A 58 -15.76 -13.48 -7.38
C ARG A 58 -15.03 -12.46 -6.50
N LEU A 59 -13.78 -12.75 -6.13
CA LEU A 59 -12.93 -11.88 -5.33
C LEU A 59 -12.49 -10.64 -6.11
N GLY A 60 -12.09 -10.81 -7.36
CA GLY A 60 -11.72 -9.75 -8.29
C GLY A 60 -12.90 -8.84 -8.64
N GLY A 61 -14.10 -9.40 -8.85
CA GLY A 61 -15.32 -8.61 -9.04
C GLY A 61 -15.63 -7.73 -7.84
N LYS A 62 -15.54 -8.27 -6.62
CA LYS A 62 -15.67 -7.48 -5.38
C LYS A 62 -14.55 -6.43 -5.25
N ALA A 63 -13.30 -6.79 -5.57
CA ALA A 63 -12.18 -5.86 -5.51
C ALA A 63 -12.38 -4.68 -6.48
N LEU A 64 -12.92 -4.94 -7.67
CA LEU A 64 -13.22 -3.91 -8.66
C LEU A 64 -14.31 -2.95 -8.14
N THR A 65 -15.39 -3.46 -7.55
CA THR A 65 -16.43 -2.60 -6.97
C THR A 65 -15.88 -1.77 -5.82
N PHE A 66 -15.06 -2.36 -4.93
CA PHE A 66 -14.38 -1.61 -3.87
C PHE A 66 -13.44 -0.54 -4.44
N ALA A 67 -12.68 -0.83 -5.49
CA ALA A 67 -11.80 0.14 -6.11
C ALA A 67 -12.58 1.33 -6.69
N ILE A 68 -13.65 1.06 -7.44
CA ILE A 68 -14.51 2.09 -8.04
C ILE A 68 -15.16 2.94 -6.94
N LEU A 69 -15.76 2.30 -5.92
CA LEU A 69 -16.39 3.02 -4.80
C LEU A 69 -15.36 3.83 -4.00
N SER A 70 -14.16 3.29 -3.77
CA SER A 70 -13.11 3.98 -3.01
C SER A 70 -12.59 5.21 -3.77
N ILE A 71 -12.40 5.11 -5.08
CA ILE A 71 -11.98 6.23 -5.92
C ILE A 71 -13.10 7.27 -5.98
N ALA A 72 -14.34 6.85 -6.25
CA ALA A 72 -15.50 7.72 -6.30
C ALA A 72 -15.73 8.45 -4.97
N GLY A 73 -15.65 7.74 -3.84
CA GLY A 73 -15.76 8.32 -2.50
C GLY A 73 -14.64 9.31 -2.19
N GLY A 74 -13.39 8.99 -2.56
CA GLY A 74 -12.26 9.90 -2.40
C GLY A 74 -12.45 11.20 -3.19
N ILE A 75 -12.91 11.11 -4.44
CA ILE A 75 -13.17 12.28 -5.30
C ILE A 75 -14.35 13.08 -4.75
N LEU A 76 -15.46 12.43 -4.39
CA LEU A 76 -16.68 13.10 -3.92
C LEU A 76 -16.46 13.89 -2.62
N LEU A 77 -15.59 13.40 -1.73
CA LEU A 77 -15.24 14.09 -0.49
C LEU A 77 -14.21 15.20 -0.68
N THR A 78 -13.30 15.07 -1.66
CA THR A 78 -12.26 16.06 -1.94
C THR A 78 -12.76 17.24 -2.77
N LEU A 79 -13.72 17.03 -3.68
CA LEU A 79 -14.33 18.08 -4.50
C LEU A 79 -14.92 19.27 -3.70
N PRO A 80 -15.74 19.09 -2.65
CA PRO A 80 -16.29 20.20 -1.88
C PRO A 80 -15.21 20.94 -1.06
N LEU A 81 -14.19 20.21 -0.58
CA LEU A 81 -13.05 20.80 0.13
C LEU A 81 -12.19 21.66 -0.80
N GLN A 82 -11.96 21.20 -2.03
CA GLN A 82 -11.22 21.93 -3.04
C GLN A 82 -12.00 23.14 -3.57
N ARG A 83 -13.34 23.04 -3.64
CA ARG A 83 -14.23 24.18 -3.96
C ARG A 83 -14.18 25.28 -2.89
N ARG A 84 -13.99 24.95 -1.61
CA ARG A 84 -13.88 25.94 -0.51
C ARG A 84 -12.53 26.66 -0.46
N ASN A 85 -11.47 26.06 -0.99
CA ASN A 85 -10.12 26.66 -0.99
C ASN A 85 -9.88 27.64 -2.16
N ASN A 86 -10.81 27.74 -3.12
CA ASN A 86 -10.68 28.57 -4.33
C ASN A 86 -11.70 29.74 -4.38
N THR A 87 -12.29 30.11 -3.23
CA THR A 87 -13.15 31.29 -3.01
C THR A 87 -12.70 31.99 -1.75
#